data_AF-A0A8T0F0A3-F1
#
_entry.id   AF-A0A8T0F0A3-F1
#
_cell.length_a   1.000
_cell.length_b   1.000
_cell.length_c   1.000
_cell.angle_alpha   90.00
_cell.angle_beta   90.00
_cell.angle_gamma   90.00
#
_symmetry.space_group_name_H-M   'P 1'
#
loop_
_entity.id
_entity.type
_entity.pdbx_description
1 polymer ?
#
loop_
_entity_poly.entity_id
_entity_poly.type
_entity_poly.pdbx_seq_one_letter_code
_entity_poly.pdbx_strand_id
1 'polypeptide(L)'
;MMGDLPRDRVIPSRPFEKVGLDFTGPIITKPNLKRSRVTLKSYIAIFICFSTRATHFEVVSDLTTESFLTCLRKFIARRSNPSNIWSDNATNFKGSKNILVSLLKACKSDSVQRFCAKEGIVWNFIPPASPHFGGLWEANIGAMKRILLKVTKSTVLTFEELTTLVTQIEAVLNSIPLCPLSADSADLLLLTPGHFLVGAPLLSIPEPSDSLTNISLSSRWYLIQSLRSKFWKRWSQEYLNSLQSRAKWKLPQLNIKPGQLVLLKDNSKSPMEWNLVRIERTYPEADGLVRVADIRTPKGIFRRSVNRICPLPFEEGVGQLSNGGRDVPS
;
A
#
# COMPACT_ATOMS: atom_id res chain seq x y z
N MET A 1 19.22 -10.20 -14.84
CA MET A 1 19.42 -10.45 -13.40
C MET A 1 18.44 -9.57 -12.64
N MET A 2 17.52 -10.17 -11.88
CA MET A 2 16.76 -9.43 -10.87
C MET A 2 17.77 -8.96 -9.82
N GLY A 3 17.84 -7.66 -9.55
CA GLY A 3 18.57 -7.18 -8.39
C GLY A 3 17.87 -7.72 -7.15
N ASP A 4 18.62 -8.38 -6.27
CA ASP A 4 18.12 -8.89 -5.00
C ASP A 4 17.28 -7.81 -4.28
N LEU A 5 16.14 -8.22 -3.72
CA LEU A 5 15.41 -7.36 -2.80
C LEU A 5 16.39 -6.94 -1.69
N PRO A 6 16.50 -5.65 -1.34
CA PRO A 6 17.39 -5.17 -0.30
C PRO A 6 17.16 -6.01 0.94
N ARG A 7 18.24 -6.45 1.60
CA ARG A 7 18.18 -7.25 2.83
C ARG A 7 17.19 -6.67 3.86
N ASP A 8 17.03 -5.34 3.84
CA ASP A 8 16.05 -4.59 4.65
C ASP A 8 14.57 -4.93 4.42
N ARG A 9 14.19 -5.59 3.33
CA ARG A 9 12.83 -6.12 3.08
C ARG A 9 12.66 -7.59 3.47
N VAL A 10 13.77 -8.30 3.71
CA VAL A 10 13.76 -9.75 3.93
C VAL A 10 13.83 -10.08 5.42
N ILE A 11 14.40 -9.19 6.22
CA ILE A 11 14.49 -9.35 7.68
C ILE A 11 13.17 -8.91 8.32
N PRO A 12 12.45 -9.82 9.01
CA PRO A 12 11.26 -9.46 9.79
C PRO A 12 11.59 -8.36 10.80
N SER A 13 10.74 -7.34 10.85
CA SER A 13 10.87 -6.17 11.71
C SER A 13 9.48 -5.69 12.09
N ARG A 14 9.38 -4.91 13.16
CA ARG A 14 8.06 -4.35 13.53
C ARG A 14 7.56 -3.43 12.42
N PRO A 15 6.24 -3.20 12.31
CA PRO A 15 5.69 -2.27 11.35
C PRO A 15 6.36 -0.90 11.46
N PHE A 16 6.69 -0.32 10.31
CA PHE A 16 7.31 1.00 10.17
C PHE A 16 8.70 1.16 10.82
N GLU A 17 9.39 0.08 11.17
CA GLU A 17 10.79 0.17 11.59
C GLU A 17 11.70 0.69 10.47
N LYS A 18 11.53 0.13 9.26
CA LYS A 18 12.19 0.60 8.04
C LYS A 18 11.14 1.13 7.07
N VAL A 19 11.30 2.40 6.66
CA VAL A 19 10.31 3.08 5.82
C VAL A 19 10.92 3.69 4.58
N GLY A 20 10.19 3.60 3.48
CA GLY A 20 10.36 4.45 2.31
C GLY A 20 9.48 5.68 2.46
N LEU A 21 10.01 6.83 2.08
CA LEU A 21 9.38 8.13 2.20
C LEU A 21 9.33 8.80 0.84
N ASP A 22 8.15 9.32 0.52
CA ASP A 22 7.87 9.93 -0.77
C ASP A 22 6.81 11.03 -0.62
N PHE A 23 6.73 11.93 -1.59
CA PHE A 23 5.69 12.96 -1.67
C PHE A 23 4.80 12.76 -2.89
N THR A 24 3.55 13.19 -2.79
CA THR A 24 2.66 13.37 -3.95
C THR A 24 1.90 14.68 -3.85
N GLY A 25 1.55 15.23 -5.01
CA GLY A 25 0.96 16.56 -5.15
C GLY A 25 1.59 17.34 -6.29
N PRO A 26 1.29 18.65 -6.41
CA PRO A 26 0.35 19.37 -5.55
C PRO A 26 -1.12 18.97 -5.79
N ILE A 27 -1.93 19.00 -4.74
CA ILE A 27 -3.40 18.98 -4.80
C ILE A 27 -3.88 20.36 -4.38
N ILE A 28 -4.81 20.93 -5.17
CA ILE A 28 -5.35 22.25 -4.87
C ILE A 28 -6.39 22.13 -3.76
N THR A 29 -6.13 22.84 -2.66
CA THR A 29 -7.04 22.95 -1.52
C THR A 29 -7.51 24.39 -1.33
N LYS A 30 -8.48 24.58 -0.44
CA LYS A 30 -8.95 25.90 -0.01
C LYS A 30 -9.04 25.98 1.51
N PRO A 31 -8.91 27.16 2.11
CA PRO A 31 -9.15 27.33 3.54
C PRO A 31 -10.61 27.01 3.86
N ASN A 32 -10.88 26.55 5.08
CA ASN A 32 -12.24 26.30 5.58
C ASN A 32 -12.92 27.62 5.98
N LEU A 33 -12.98 28.56 5.04
CA LEU A 33 -13.57 29.88 5.21
C LEU A 33 -14.68 30.06 4.18
N LYS A 34 -15.88 30.44 4.66
CA LYS A 34 -17.04 30.67 3.80
C LYS A 34 -16.69 31.73 2.74
N ARG A 35 -16.99 31.43 1.48
CA ARG A 35 -16.79 32.32 0.31
C ARG A 35 -15.33 32.68 -0.03
N SER A 36 -14.33 32.04 0.60
CA SER A 36 -12.94 32.24 0.18
C SER A 36 -12.70 31.71 -1.23
N ARG A 37 -12.10 32.55 -2.08
CA ARG A 37 -11.61 32.19 -3.42
C ARG A 37 -10.12 31.82 -3.42
N VAL A 38 -9.46 31.91 -2.26
CA VAL A 38 -8.05 31.56 -2.10
C VAL A 38 -7.90 30.06 -2.29
N THR A 39 -6.93 29.68 -3.11
CA THR A 39 -6.52 28.30 -3.27
C THR A 39 -5.08 28.14 -2.80
N LEU A 40 -4.81 27.01 -2.18
CA LEU A 40 -3.51 26.62 -1.64
C LEU A 40 -3.06 25.34 -2.32
N LYS A 41 -1.76 25.14 -2.41
CA LYS A 41 -1.20 23.84 -2.77
C LYS A 41 -1.08 23.04 -1.49
N SER A 42 -1.46 21.78 -1.52
CA SER A 42 -1.19 20.82 -0.45
C SER A 42 -0.53 19.59 -1.05
N TYR A 43 0.23 18.91 -0.21
CA TYR A 43 1.00 17.72 -0.59
C TYR A 43 0.68 16.61 0.40
N ILE A 44 1.02 15.38 0.04
CA ILE A 44 0.83 14.22 0.90
C ILE A 44 2.18 13.55 1.04
N ALA A 45 2.68 13.47 2.27
CA ALA A 45 3.80 12.61 2.63
C ALA A 45 3.30 11.16 2.72
N ILE A 46 4.03 10.25 2.09
CA ILE A 46 3.71 8.84 2.01
C ILE A 46 4.84 8.06 2.67
N PHE A 47 4.53 7.39 3.77
CA PHE A 47 5.42 6.46 4.44
C PHE A 47 5.02 5.04 4.08
N ILE A 48 5.97 4.25 3.62
CA ILE A 48 5.77 2.86 3.17
C ILE A 48 6.62 1.96 4.03
N CYS A 49 5.97 1.07 4.79
CA CYS A 49 6.64 0.04 5.57
C CYS A 49 7.28 -1.01 4.66
N PHE A 50 8.57 -1.29 4.87
CA PHE A 50 9.29 -2.28 4.05
C PHE A 50 8.97 -3.72 4.41
N SER A 51 8.69 -4.00 5.69
CA SER A 51 8.35 -5.36 6.16
C SER A 51 6.91 -5.76 5.81
N THR A 52 5.94 -4.91 6.13
CA THR A 52 4.51 -5.27 6.03
C THR A 52 3.79 -4.69 4.82
N ARG A 53 4.44 -3.80 4.07
CA ARG A 53 3.82 -3.01 2.97
C ARG A 53 2.71 -2.06 3.42
N ALA A 54 2.52 -1.90 4.72
CA ALA A 54 1.60 -0.91 5.24
C ALA A 54 2.00 0.51 4.81
N THR A 55 1.00 1.33 4.54
CA THR A 55 1.17 2.74 4.20
C THR A 55 0.64 3.63 5.32
N HIS A 56 1.29 4.78 5.51
CA HIS A 56 0.81 5.85 6.37
C HIS A 56 0.90 7.17 5.59
N PHE A 57 -0.18 7.94 5.57
CA PHE A 57 -0.29 9.17 4.82
C PHE A 57 -0.48 10.38 5.74
N GLU A 58 0.17 11.48 5.39
CA GLU A 58 0.00 12.76 6.09
C GLU A 58 -0.13 13.89 5.09
N VAL A 59 -1.20 14.66 5.19
CA VAL A 59 -1.36 15.89 4.41
C VAL A 59 -0.47 16.98 5.02
N VAL A 60 0.24 17.72 4.16
CA VAL A 60 1.08 18.87 4.51
C VAL A 60 0.72 20.08 3.66
N SER A 61 0.87 21.27 4.23
CA SER A 61 0.55 22.55 3.58
C SER A 61 1.56 22.96 2.53
N ASP A 62 2.81 22.51 2.63
CA ASP A 62 3.90 22.88 1.75
C ASP A 62 5.03 21.83 1.82
N LEU A 63 6.06 22.04 1.00
CA LEU A 63 7.25 21.18 0.94
C LEU A 63 8.43 21.77 1.71
N THR A 64 8.20 22.63 2.70
CA THR A 64 9.29 23.13 3.54
C THR A 64 9.81 22.04 4.48
N THR A 65 11.04 22.22 4.96
CA THR A 65 11.65 21.37 5.99
C THR A 65 10.82 21.36 7.28
N GLU A 66 10.27 22.50 7.70
CA GLU A 66 9.49 22.62 8.94
C GLU A 66 8.16 21.85 8.86
N SER A 67 7.42 22.01 7.76
CA SER A 67 6.19 21.25 7.51
C SER A 67 6.46 19.75 7.46
N PHE A 68 7.58 19.33 6.85
CA PHE A 68 7.96 17.94 6.87
C PHE A 68 8.33 17.44 8.28
N LEU A 69 9.07 18.21 9.09
CA LEU A 69 9.39 17.79 10.47
C LEU A 69 8.13 17.62 11.32
N THR A 70 7.14 18.50 11.15
CA THR A 70 5.83 18.37 11.80
C THR A 70 5.10 17.10 11.32
N CYS A 71 5.15 16.82 10.02
CA CYS A 71 4.65 15.59 9.43
C CYS A 71 5.33 14.34 10.01
N LEU A 72 6.67 14.34 10.11
CA LEU A 72 7.44 13.23 10.66
C LEU A 72 7.09 13.00 12.13
N ARG A 73 6.92 14.05 12.93
CA ARG A 73 6.45 13.94 14.32
C ARG A 73 5.05 13.32 14.43
N LYS A 74 4.12 13.73 13.56
CA LYS A 74 2.77 13.12 13.49
C LYS A 74 2.82 11.63 13.13
N PHE A 75 3.71 11.25 12.22
CA PHE A 75 3.96 9.87 11.86
C PHE A 75 4.52 9.07 13.04
N ILE A 76 5.61 9.55 13.66
CA ILE A 76 6.26 8.91 14.82
C ILE A 76 5.28 8.74 15.98
N ALA A 77 4.46 9.75 16.26
CA ALA A 77 3.46 9.70 17.33
C ALA A 77 2.40 8.60 17.12
N ARG A 78 2.13 8.20 15.86
CA ARG A 78 1.12 7.18 15.55
C ARG A 78 1.71 5.80 15.25
N ARG A 79 2.93 5.74 14.69
CA ARG A 79 3.56 4.51 14.17
C ARG A 79 4.86 4.14 14.89
N SER A 80 5.27 4.93 15.89
CA SER A 80 6.57 4.86 16.56
C SER A 80 7.75 5.31 15.68
N ASN A 81 8.91 5.48 16.31
CA ASN A 81 10.12 6.02 15.68
C ASN A 81 10.72 5.02 14.69
N PRO A 82 10.95 5.34 13.40
CA PRO A 82 11.62 4.41 12.48
C PRO A 82 13.11 4.29 12.81
N SER A 83 13.71 3.11 12.64
CA SER A 83 15.17 2.94 12.68
C SER A 83 15.82 3.44 11.39
N ASN A 84 15.13 3.28 10.24
CA ASN A 84 15.64 3.66 8.94
C ASN A 84 14.59 4.40 8.11
N ILE A 85 14.96 5.57 7.59
CA ILE A 85 14.18 6.30 6.60
C ILE A 85 14.95 6.30 5.29
N TRP A 86 14.27 5.94 4.21
CA TRP A 86 14.78 6.04 2.86
C TRP A 86 13.97 7.06 2.06
N SER A 87 14.61 8.04 1.44
CA SER A 87 13.93 9.08 0.65
C SER A 87 14.71 9.42 -0.62
N ASP A 88 14.04 10.13 -1.54
CA ASP A 88 14.75 10.79 -2.64
C ASP A 88 15.63 11.96 -2.13
N ASN A 89 16.37 12.56 -3.05
CA ASN A 89 17.31 13.65 -2.78
C ASN A 89 16.66 15.04 -2.68
N ALA A 90 15.35 15.15 -2.46
CA ALA A 90 14.67 16.44 -2.33
C ALA A 90 15.25 17.29 -1.18
N THR A 91 15.25 18.61 -1.39
CA THR A 91 15.94 19.57 -0.50
C THR A 91 15.33 19.62 0.90
N ASN A 92 14.02 19.43 1.01
CA ASN A 92 13.31 19.37 2.28
C ASN A 92 13.71 18.14 3.11
N PHE A 93 13.92 16.98 2.50
CA PHE A 93 14.43 15.79 3.19
C PHE A 93 15.87 15.97 3.66
N LYS A 94 16.72 16.57 2.81
CA LYS A 94 18.10 16.94 3.19
C LYS A 94 18.13 17.90 4.38
N GLY A 95 17.31 18.96 4.35
CA GLY A 95 17.17 19.89 5.46
C GLY A 95 16.70 19.21 6.75
N SER A 96 15.74 18.28 6.63
CA SER A 96 15.16 17.57 7.78
C SER A 96 16.17 16.64 8.44
N LYS A 97 16.95 15.91 7.63
CA LYS A 97 18.07 15.09 8.13
C LYS A 97 19.05 15.93 8.93
N ASN A 98 19.43 17.11 8.42
CA ASN A 98 20.38 17.98 9.11
C ASN A 98 19.84 18.45 10.47
N ILE A 99 18.56 18.83 10.54
CA ILE A 99 17.93 19.24 11.80
C ILE A 99 17.85 18.07 12.78
N LEU A 100 17.48 16.87 12.33
CA LEU A 100 17.45 15.68 13.19
C LEU A 100 18.83 15.36 13.78
N VAL A 101 19.88 15.43 12.97
CA VAL A 101 21.27 15.25 13.43
C VAL A 101 21.63 16.32 14.47
N SER A 102 21.25 17.57 14.27
CA SER A 102 21.51 18.65 15.23
C SER A 102 20.75 18.46 16.55
N LEU A 103 19.49 18.01 16.50
CA LEU A 103 18.69 17.73 17.70
C LEU A 103 19.30 16.59 18.53
N LEU A 104 19.75 15.52 17.87
CA LEU A 104 20.42 14.40 18.53
C LEU A 104 21.72 14.85 19.23
N LYS A 105 22.49 15.74 18.59
CA LYS A 105 23.71 16.32 19.19
C LYS A 105 23.41 17.25 20.38
N ALA A 106 22.27 17.94 20.37
CA ALA A 106 21.88 18.87 21.43
C ALA A 106 21.40 18.19 22.71
N CYS A 107 21.04 16.90 22.66
CA CYS A 107 20.78 16.11 23.86
C CYS A 107 22.09 15.94 24.65
N LYS A 108 22.20 16.60 25.82
CA LYS A 108 23.45 16.67 26.62
C LYS A 108 23.61 15.57 27.67
N SER A 109 22.57 14.79 27.96
CA SER A 109 22.65 13.73 28.95
C SER A 109 23.25 12.47 28.34
N ASP A 110 24.26 11.90 28.99
CA ASP A 110 24.93 10.64 28.60
C ASP A 110 23.96 9.46 28.42
N SER A 111 22.93 9.35 29.27
CA SER A 111 21.92 8.29 29.16
C SER A 111 21.00 8.50 27.96
N VAL A 112 20.65 9.77 27.69
CA VAL A 112 19.84 10.17 26.53
C VAL A 112 20.64 10.04 25.25
N GLN A 113 21.92 10.41 25.22
CA GLN A 113 22.80 10.21 24.07
C GLN A 113 23.00 8.73 23.74
N ARG A 114 23.24 7.87 24.74
CA ARG A 114 23.37 6.42 24.51
C ARG A 114 22.06 5.81 24.01
N PHE A 115 20.91 6.22 24.56
CA PHE A 115 19.59 5.79 24.09
C PHE A 115 19.30 6.30 22.67
N CYS A 116 19.51 7.59 22.40
CA CYS A 116 19.32 8.22 21.09
C CYS A 116 20.33 7.78 20.02
N ALA A 117 21.54 7.36 20.40
CA ALA A 117 22.52 6.76 19.50
C ALA A 117 22.15 5.30 19.15
N LYS A 118 21.51 4.58 20.09
CA LYS A 118 21.00 3.21 19.89
C LYS A 118 19.67 3.20 19.12
N GLU A 119 18.82 4.21 19.31
CA GLU A 119 17.50 4.42 18.67
C GLU A 119 17.54 5.47 17.54
N GLY A 120 18.73 5.85 17.09
CA GLY A 120 18.93 6.93 16.13
C GLY A 120 18.36 6.58 14.76
N ILE A 121 17.63 7.53 14.15
CA ILE A 121 17.09 7.35 12.80
C ILE A 121 18.24 7.41 11.79
N VAL A 122 18.53 6.29 11.12
CA VAL A 122 19.45 6.24 9.99
C VAL A 122 18.73 6.72 8.73
N TRP A 123 19.16 7.86 8.19
CA TRP A 123 18.56 8.43 6.98
C TRP A 123 19.40 8.16 5.74
N ASN A 124 18.83 7.37 4.83
CA ASN A 124 19.43 6.97 3.56
C ASN A 124 18.79 7.74 2.39
N PHE A 125 19.61 8.24 1.47
CA PHE A 125 19.15 8.85 0.24
C PHE A 125 19.31 7.87 -0.92
N ILE A 126 18.24 7.71 -1.68
CA ILE A 126 18.24 6.83 -2.84
C ILE A 126 19.00 7.52 -3.98
N PRO A 127 19.92 6.83 -4.67
CA PRO A 127 20.52 7.34 -5.88
C PRO A 127 19.43 7.68 -6.92
N PRO A 128 19.58 8.78 -7.68
CA PRO A 128 18.69 9.06 -8.80
C PRO A 128 18.57 7.83 -9.71
N ALA A 129 17.35 7.44 -10.08
CA ALA A 129 17.03 6.26 -10.90
C ALA A 129 17.17 4.87 -10.26
N SER A 130 17.31 4.75 -8.94
CA SER A 130 17.12 3.46 -8.24
C SER A 130 15.70 3.37 -7.66
N PRO A 131 14.70 2.86 -8.40
CA PRO A 131 13.39 2.57 -7.80
C PRO A 131 13.63 1.66 -6.59
N HIS A 132 12.99 2.00 -5.46
CA HIS A 132 12.90 1.22 -4.23
C HIS A 132 12.36 -0.22 -4.41
N PHE A 133 13.12 -1.02 -5.15
CA PHE A 133 13.27 -2.46 -5.06
C PHE A 133 12.00 -3.27 -4.81
N GLY A 134 11.20 -3.50 -5.85
CA GLY A 134 10.23 -4.60 -5.81
C GLY A 134 9.00 -4.39 -6.68
N GLY A 135 9.16 -3.79 -7.87
CA GLY A 135 8.32 -3.95 -9.06
C GLY A 135 6.81 -3.73 -8.88
N LEU A 136 6.13 -4.71 -8.28
CA LEU A 136 4.68 -4.67 -8.07
C LEU A 136 4.27 -3.57 -7.09
N TRP A 137 4.93 -3.46 -5.93
CA TRP A 137 4.51 -2.49 -4.92
C TRP A 137 4.75 -1.05 -5.36
N GLU A 138 5.86 -0.80 -6.05
CA GLU A 138 6.20 0.50 -6.60
C GLU A 138 5.21 0.91 -7.69
N ALA A 139 4.86 -0.02 -8.58
CA ALA A 139 3.81 0.19 -9.57
C ALA A 139 2.46 0.51 -8.90
N ASN A 140 2.12 -0.16 -7.79
CA ASN A 140 0.88 0.09 -7.06
C ASN A 140 0.84 1.48 -6.41
N ILE A 141 1.94 1.93 -5.80
CA ILE A 141 2.06 3.28 -5.26
C ILE A 141 2.02 4.33 -6.39
N GLY A 142 2.69 4.07 -7.51
CA GLY A 142 2.61 4.90 -8.70
C GLY A 142 1.18 5.04 -9.24
N ALA A 143 0.47 3.93 -9.40
CA ALA A 143 -0.94 3.89 -9.79
C ALA A 143 -1.81 4.67 -8.81
N MET A 144 -1.63 4.45 -7.51
CA MET A 144 -2.33 5.18 -6.45
C MET A 144 -2.15 6.69 -6.60
N LYS A 145 -0.91 7.18 -6.71
CA LYS A 145 -0.64 8.62 -6.85
C LYS A 145 -1.34 9.21 -8.07
N ARG A 146 -1.20 8.59 -9.24
CA ARG A 146 -1.82 9.07 -10.48
C ARG A 146 -3.34 9.11 -10.36
N ILE A 147 -3.95 8.06 -9.82
CA ILE A 147 -5.41 7.97 -9.67
C ILE A 147 -5.91 8.98 -8.65
N LEU A 148 -5.23 9.12 -7.51
CA LEU A 148 -5.54 10.13 -6.50
C LEU A 148 -5.56 11.53 -7.09
N LEU A 149 -4.49 11.93 -7.79
CA LEU A 149 -4.43 13.23 -8.47
C LEU A 149 -5.55 13.38 -9.51
N LYS A 150 -5.87 12.32 -10.25
CA LYS A 150 -6.92 12.35 -11.28
C LYS A 150 -8.32 12.49 -10.67
N VAL A 151 -8.61 11.87 -9.52
CA VAL A 151 -9.94 11.99 -8.88
C VAL A 151 -10.11 13.32 -8.18
N THR A 152 -9.04 13.91 -7.64
CA THR A 152 -9.11 15.21 -6.96
C THR A 152 -8.98 16.41 -7.90
N LYS A 153 -8.47 16.22 -9.13
CA LYS A 153 -8.22 17.32 -10.10
C LYS A 153 -9.43 18.24 -10.34
N SER A 154 -10.64 17.69 -10.40
CA SER A 154 -11.86 18.46 -10.72
C SER A 154 -12.58 19.02 -9.50
N THR A 155 -11.99 18.94 -8.31
CA THR A 155 -12.68 19.29 -7.07
C THR A 155 -11.73 19.97 -6.11
N VAL A 156 -12.07 21.20 -5.70
CA VAL A 156 -11.32 21.91 -4.67
C VAL A 156 -11.80 21.44 -3.29
N LEU A 157 -10.95 20.72 -2.59
CA LEU A 157 -11.17 20.21 -1.23
C LEU A 157 -10.66 21.23 -0.20
N THR A 158 -11.21 21.26 1.01
CA THR A 158 -10.51 21.86 2.14
C THR A 158 -9.36 20.97 2.59
N PHE A 159 -8.45 21.50 3.38
CA PHE A 159 -7.35 20.72 3.97
C PHE A 159 -7.88 19.52 4.78
N GLU A 160 -8.95 19.73 5.54
CA GLU A 160 -9.61 18.70 6.34
C GLU A 160 -10.27 17.62 5.46
N GLU A 161 -10.98 18.02 4.41
CA GLU A 161 -11.61 17.07 3.48
C GLU A 161 -10.59 16.24 2.71
N LEU A 162 -9.46 16.84 2.32
CA LEU A 162 -8.34 16.11 1.73
C LEU A 162 -7.75 15.12 2.74
N THR A 163 -7.57 15.54 3.99
CA THR A 163 -7.05 14.68 5.07
C THR A 163 -7.97 13.47 5.28
N THR A 164 -9.28 13.68 5.33
CA THR A 164 -10.28 12.60 5.44
C THR A 164 -10.21 11.65 4.25
N LEU A 165 -10.23 12.17 3.02
CA LEU A 165 -10.15 11.35 1.80
C LEU A 165 -8.88 10.49 1.77
N VAL A 166 -7.73 11.10 2.08
CA VAL A 166 -6.42 10.42 2.06
C VAL A 166 -6.35 9.35 3.15
N THR A 167 -6.90 9.60 4.34
CA THR A 167 -6.99 8.60 5.43
C THR A 167 -7.86 7.40 5.02
N GLN A 168 -8.98 7.65 4.34
CA GLN A 168 -9.81 6.56 3.81
C GLN A 168 -9.09 5.77 2.71
N ILE A 169 -8.29 6.43 1.87
CA ILE A 169 -7.47 5.77 0.84
C ILE A 169 -6.33 4.97 1.47
N GLU A 170 -5.70 5.46 2.55
CA GLU A 170 -4.74 4.68 3.35
C GLU A 170 -5.38 3.36 3.83
N ALA A 171 -6.61 3.42 4.37
CA ALA A 171 -7.33 2.21 4.79
C ALA A 171 -7.59 1.25 3.62
N VAL A 172 -7.92 1.76 2.43
CA VAL A 172 -8.07 0.97 1.20
C VAL A 172 -6.78 0.25 0.80
N LEU A 173 -5.62 0.92 0.87
CA LEU A 173 -4.34 0.29 0.55
C LEU A 173 -3.91 -0.71 1.63
N ASN A 174 -4.21 -0.41 2.89
CA ASN A 174 -3.90 -1.31 4.00
C ASN A 174 -4.86 -2.51 4.09
N SER A 175 -5.96 -2.53 3.34
CA SER A 175 -6.83 -3.71 3.20
C SER A 175 -6.43 -4.66 2.08
N ILE A 176 -5.34 -4.39 1.35
CA ILE A 176 -4.87 -5.22 0.25
C ILE A 176 -4.57 -6.66 0.74
N PRO A 177 -5.13 -7.69 0.07
CA PRO A 177 -4.80 -9.09 0.31
C PRO A 177 -3.33 -9.39 0.02
N LEU A 178 -2.60 -9.94 0.99
CA LEU A 178 -1.21 -10.37 0.83
C LEU A 178 -1.12 -11.87 0.56
N CYS A 179 -1.63 -12.68 1.50
CA CYS A 179 -1.62 -14.14 1.44
C CYS A 179 -2.76 -14.71 2.29
N PRO A 180 -3.09 -16.01 2.13
CA PRO A 180 -4.01 -16.71 3.03
C PRO A 180 -3.48 -16.69 4.47
N LEU A 181 -4.39 -16.55 5.44
CA LEU A 181 -4.05 -16.63 6.87
C LEU A 181 -4.17 -18.06 7.40
N SER A 182 -5.02 -18.87 6.78
CA SER A 182 -5.29 -20.26 7.16
C SER A 182 -4.96 -21.20 6.01
N ALA A 183 -4.45 -22.38 6.36
CA ALA A 183 -4.30 -23.50 5.43
C ALA A 183 -5.62 -24.28 5.24
N ASP A 184 -6.63 -24.05 6.09
CA ASP A 184 -7.93 -24.69 5.97
C ASP A 184 -8.58 -24.31 4.64
N SER A 185 -9.06 -25.33 3.92
CA SER A 185 -9.78 -25.21 2.66
C SER A 185 -11.13 -24.50 2.77
N ALA A 186 -11.75 -24.50 3.96
CA ALA A 186 -13.05 -23.87 4.20
C ALA A 186 -12.95 -22.35 4.44
N ASP A 187 -11.83 -21.88 4.97
CA ASP A 187 -11.65 -20.47 5.33
C ASP A 187 -11.21 -19.60 4.14
N LEU A 188 -11.76 -18.38 4.07
CA LEU A 188 -11.33 -17.33 3.13
C LEU A 188 -10.55 -16.21 3.84
N LEU A 189 -9.96 -16.52 5.00
CA LEU A 189 -9.20 -15.57 5.79
C LEU A 189 -7.89 -15.19 5.11
N LEU A 190 -7.58 -13.90 5.15
CA LEU A 190 -6.39 -13.32 4.55
C LEU A 190 -5.60 -12.49 5.54
N LEU A 191 -4.30 -12.46 5.32
CA LEU A 191 -3.43 -11.44 5.87
C LEU A 191 -3.44 -10.19 4.98
N THR A 192 -3.55 -9.02 5.61
CA THR A 192 -3.46 -7.70 4.96
C THR A 192 -2.46 -6.82 5.71
N PRO A 193 -1.93 -5.74 5.13
CA PRO A 193 -1.07 -4.81 5.87
C PRO A 193 -1.74 -4.26 7.14
N GLY A 194 -3.06 -4.05 7.10
CA GLY A 194 -3.87 -3.59 8.21
C GLY A 194 -3.84 -4.50 9.45
N HIS A 195 -3.75 -5.82 9.26
CA HIS A 195 -3.61 -6.78 10.36
C HIS A 195 -2.37 -6.49 11.21
N PHE A 196 -1.27 -6.07 10.58
CA PHE A 196 -0.06 -5.71 11.31
C PHE A 196 -0.18 -4.37 12.06
N LEU A 197 -1.15 -3.52 11.70
CA LEU A 197 -1.32 -2.21 12.31
C LEU A 197 -2.26 -2.24 13.52
N VAL A 198 -3.34 -3.02 13.45
CA VAL A 198 -4.40 -3.03 14.48
C VAL A 198 -4.68 -4.42 15.05
N GLY A 199 -4.00 -5.47 14.57
CA GLY A 199 -4.23 -6.85 15.00
C GLY A 199 -5.45 -7.53 14.37
N ALA A 200 -6.16 -6.85 13.47
CA ALA A 200 -7.40 -7.30 12.85
C ALA A 200 -7.58 -6.67 11.44
N PRO A 201 -8.54 -7.15 10.62
CA PRO A 201 -8.90 -6.46 9.38
C PRO A 201 -9.34 -5.02 9.66
N LEU A 202 -8.94 -4.09 8.78
CA LEU A 202 -9.50 -2.73 8.82
C LEU A 202 -10.95 -2.77 8.36
N LEU A 203 -11.83 -2.13 9.14
CA LEU A 203 -13.25 -2.03 8.87
C LEU A 203 -13.59 -0.62 8.36
N SER A 204 -14.52 -0.54 7.42
CA SER A 204 -15.15 0.71 7.00
C SER A 204 -16.60 0.75 7.45
N ILE A 205 -17.13 1.95 7.68
CA ILE A 205 -18.57 2.15 7.92
C ILE A 205 -19.33 1.63 6.67
N PRO A 206 -20.32 0.74 6.81
CA PRO A 206 -21.12 0.26 5.70
C PRO A 206 -21.84 1.43 5.01
N GLU A 207 -21.69 1.55 3.70
CA GLU A 207 -22.37 2.57 2.90
C GLU A 207 -23.25 1.88 1.85
N PRO A 208 -24.49 2.34 1.63
CA PRO A 208 -25.36 1.75 0.62
C PRO A 208 -24.78 2.00 -0.78
N SER A 209 -24.71 0.94 -1.60
CA SER A 209 -24.18 0.99 -2.97
C SER A 209 -24.92 1.97 -3.89
N ASP A 210 -26.22 2.17 -3.64
CA ASP A 210 -27.14 2.78 -4.60
C ASP A 210 -27.83 4.07 -4.12
N SER A 211 -27.57 4.55 -2.89
CA SER A 211 -28.31 5.67 -2.31
C SER A 211 -27.54 7.00 -2.29
N LEU A 212 -26.74 7.28 -3.31
CA LEU A 212 -26.16 8.62 -3.51
C LEU A 212 -27.09 9.58 -4.26
N THR A 213 -28.28 9.11 -4.65
CA THR A 213 -29.18 9.83 -5.56
C THR A 213 -30.22 10.70 -4.84
N ASN A 214 -30.52 10.50 -3.55
CA ASN A 214 -31.71 11.12 -2.94
C ASN A 214 -31.63 11.43 -1.42
N ILE A 215 -30.55 12.04 -0.92
CA ILE A 215 -30.56 12.52 0.48
C ILE A 215 -29.85 13.88 0.61
N SER A 216 -30.60 14.92 1.01
CA SER A 216 -30.04 16.19 1.46
C SER A 216 -29.76 16.14 2.96
N LEU A 217 -28.48 15.99 3.33
CA LEU A 217 -27.78 16.66 4.43
C LEU A 217 -26.26 16.35 4.26
N SER A 218 -25.47 17.40 3.97
CA SER A 218 -24.01 17.47 3.70
C SER A 218 -23.50 17.05 2.30
N SER A 219 -23.71 17.90 1.29
CA SER A 219 -23.15 17.76 -0.07
C SER A 219 -21.63 17.52 -0.13
N ARG A 220 -20.88 17.94 0.88
CA ARG A 220 -19.43 17.74 1.00
C ARG A 220 -19.04 16.35 1.50
N TRP A 221 -19.80 15.76 2.41
CA TRP A 221 -19.53 14.40 2.88
C TRP A 221 -19.73 13.39 1.75
N TYR A 222 -20.85 13.48 1.03
CA TYR A 222 -21.12 12.64 -0.14
C TYR A 222 -20.08 12.81 -1.24
N LEU A 223 -19.54 14.00 -1.40
CA LEU A 223 -18.46 14.23 -2.34
C LEU A 223 -17.20 13.43 -1.95
N ILE A 224 -16.81 13.42 -0.68
CA ILE A 224 -15.65 12.63 -0.22
C ILE A 224 -15.90 11.15 -0.47
N GLN A 225 -17.08 10.62 -0.13
CA GLN A 225 -17.40 9.21 -0.38
C GLN A 225 -17.41 8.90 -1.89
N SER A 226 -17.95 9.80 -2.72
CA SER A 226 -17.91 9.67 -4.19
C SER A 226 -16.48 9.65 -4.72
N LEU A 227 -15.58 10.50 -4.19
CA LEU A 227 -14.17 10.52 -4.57
C LEU A 227 -13.46 9.23 -4.16
N ARG A 228 -13.73 8.72 -2.94
CA ARG A 228 -13.22 7.43 -2.47
C ARG A 228 -13.69 6.29 -3.36
N SER A 229 -14.98 6.22 -3.70
CA SER A 229 -15.53 5.19 -4.59
C SER A 229 -14.96 5.27 -6.01
N LYS A 230 -14.77 6.49 -6.54
CA LYS A 230 -14.09 6.71 -7.83
C LYS A 230 -12.62 6.26 -7.78
N PHE A 231 -11.92 6.53 -6.68
CA PHE A 231 -10.57 6.06 -6.45
C PHE A 231 -10.54 4.54 -6.44
N TRP A 232 -11.33 3.90 -5.57
CA TRP A 232 -11.41 2.44 -5.44
C TRP A 232 -11.69 1.76 -6.78
N LYS A 233 -12.74 2.18 -7.51
CA LYS A 233 -13.12 1.58 -8.79
C LYS A 233 -11.99 1.61 -9.82
N ARG A 234 -11.22 2.70 -9.87
CA ARG A 234 -10.10 2.84 -10.81
C ARG A 234 -8.86 2.09 -10.34
N TRP A 235 -8.54 2.22 -9.05
CA TRP A 235 -7.29 1.71 -8.48
C TRP A 235 -7.33 0.20 -8.28
N SER A 236 -8.42 -0.37 -7.75
CA SER A 236 -8.58 -1.83 -7.60
C SER A 236 -8.48 -2.54 -8.95
N GLN A 237 -9.07 -1.98 -10.00
CA GLN A 237 -8.97 -2.49 -11.36
C GLN A 237 -7.52 -2.49 -11.88
N GLU A 238 -6.75 -1.41 -11.66
CA GLU A 238 -5.35 -1.31 -12.06
C GLU A 238 -4.46 -2.26 -11.25
N TYR A 239 -4.73 -2.42 -9.95
CA TYR A 239 -4.07 -3.38 -9.07
C TYR A 239 -4.33 -4.83 -9.50
N LEU A 240 -5.58 -5.23 -9.74
CA LEU A 240 -5.90 -6.58 -10.19
C LEU A 240 -5.25 -6.89 -11.56
N ASN A 241 -5.19 -5.89 -12.45
CA ASN A 241 -4.47 -6.03 -13.71
C ASN A 241 -2.95 -6.21 -13.51
N SER A 242 -2.36 -5.54 -12.52
CA SER A 242 -0.92 -5.65 -12.24
C SER A 242 -0.54 -7.01 -11.62
N LEU A 243 -1.47 -7.67 -10.92
CA LEU A 243 -1.28 -9.05 -10.46
C LEU A 243 -1.23 -10.06 -11.62
N GLN A 244 -2.03 -9.84 -12.67
CA GLN A 244 -2.08 -10.74 -13.84
C GLN A 244 -0.89 -10.55 -14.79
N SER A 245 -0.30 -9.36 -14.84
CA SER A 245 0.83 -9.06 -15.74
C SER A 245 2.17 -9.65 -15.28
N ARG A 246 2.18 -10.48 -14.21
CA ARG A 246 3.34 -11.29 -13.80
C ARG A 246 3.65 -12.39 -14.83
N ALA A 247 4.38 -11.99 -15.87
CA ALA A 247 5.54 -12.66 -16.47
C ALA A 247 5.84 -11.91 -17.77
N LYS A 248 6.90 -11.11 -17.81
CA LYS A 248 7.47 -10.68 -19.09
C LYS A 248 7.98 -11.93 -19.81
N TRP A 249 7.14 -12.57 -20.63
CA TRP A 249 7.41 -13.40 -21.82
C TRP A 249 8.59 -14.41 -21.81
N LYS A 250 9.28 -14.66 -20.69
CA LYS A 250 10.53 -15.42 -20.63
C LYS A 250 10.46 -16.67 -19.75
N LEU A 251 9.39 -16.86 -18.98
CA LEU A 251 9.19 -18.05 -18.15
C LEU A 251 7.74 -18.53 -18.30
N PRO A 252 7.49 -19.84 -18.40
CA PRO A 252 6.13 -20.38 -18.36
C PRO A 252 5.45 -19.95 -17.06
N GLN A 253 4.26 -19.37 -17.18
CA GLN A 253 3.46 -18.96 -16.03
C GLN A 253 3.04 -20.21 -15.27
N LEU A 254 3.25 -20.26 -13.94
CA LEU A 254 2.74 -21.38 -13.15
C LEU A 254 1.21 -21.41 -13.28
N ASN A 255 0.66 -22.55 -13.67
CA ASN A 255 -0.79 -22.75 -13.67
C ASN A 255 -1.34 -22.55 -12.25
N ILE A 256 -2.54 -21.96 -12.17
CA ILE A 256 -3.33 -21.97 -10.94
C ILE A 256 -3.59 -23.41 -10.50
N LYS A 257 -3.67 -23.65 -9.19
CA LYS A 257 -3.81 -24.99 -8.62
C LYS A 257 -5.11 -25.13 -7.82
N PRO A 258 -5.74 -26.32 -7.81
CA PRO A 258 -6.80 -26.63 -6.85
C PRO A 258 -6.37 -26.30 -5.41
N GLY A 259 -7.29 -25.77 -4.62
CA GLY A 259 -7.07 -25.33 -3.24
C GLY A 259 -6.53 -23.91 -3.08
N GLN A 260 -6.01 -23.30 -4.15
CA GLN A 260 -5.41 -21.97 -4.12
C GLN A 260 -6.44 -20.85 -3.88
N LEU A 261 -6.12 -19.89 -3.01
CA LEU A 261 -6.97 -18.74 -2.73
C LEU A 261 -6.62 -17.59 -3.67
N VAL A 262 -7.60 -17.08 -4.40
CA VAL A 262 -7.38 -16.12 -5.48
C VAL A 262 -8.41 -14.99 -5.45
N LEU A 263 -8.07 -13.89 -6.11
CA LEU A 263 -8.97 -12.76 -6.31
C LEU A 263 -9.73 -12.89 -7.63
N LEU A 264 -11.04 -12.71 -7.58
CA LEU A 264 -11.88 -12.60 -8.77
C LEU A 264 -11.98 -11.14 -9.22
N LYS A 265 -11.75 -10.91 -10.50
CA LYS A 265 -11.85 -9.61 -11.15
C LYS A 265 -13.32 -9.26 -11.41
N ASP A 266 -13.97 -8.74 -10.39
CA ASP A 266 -15.32 -8.20 -10.43
C ASP A 266 -15.35 -6.79 -9.81
N ASN A 267 -15.99 -5.85 -10.51
CA ASN A 267 -16.05 -4.44 -10.14
C ASN A 267 -17.30 -4.07 -9.32
N SER A 268 -18.07 -5.06 -8.89
CA SER A 268 -19.33 -4.88 -8.16
C SER A 268 -19.16 -4.53 -6.67
N LYS A 269 -17.94 -4.61 -6.13
CA LYS A 269 -17.68 -4.53 -4.70
C LYS A 269 -17.42 -3.12 -4.18
N SER A 270 -17.91 -2.87 -2.97
CA SER A 270 -17.63 -1.65 -2.19
C SER A 270 -16.14 -1.52 -1.86
N PRO A 271 -15.65 -0.30 -1.54
CA PRO A 271 -14.27 -0.10 -1.11
C PRO A 271 -13.86 -1.07 0.01
N MET A 272 -12.64 -1.60 -0.06
CA MET A 272 -12.06 -2.58 0.89
C MET A 272 -12.67 -3.99 0.83
N GLU A 273 -13.70 -4.24 0.01
CA GLU A 273 -14.24 -5.58 -0.22
C GLU A 273 -13.59 -6.26 -1.43
N TRP A 274 -12.80 -7.30 -1.16
CA TRP A 274 -12.12 -8.08 -2.18
C TRP A 274 -12.90 -9.35 -2.50
N ASN A 275 -13.09 -9.64 -3.78
CA ASN A 275 -13.82 -10.84 -4.22
C ASN A 275 -12.90 -12.07 -4.13
N LEU A 276 -12.94 -12.75 -2.99
CA LEU A 276 -12.08 -13.90 -2.70
C LEU A 276 -12.78 -15.20 -3.00
N VAL A 277 -12.07 -16.06 -3.72
CA VAL A 277 -12.58 -17.34 -4.18
C VAL A 277 -11.47 -18.37 -4.10
N ARG A 278 -11.83 -19.64 -3.91
CA ARG A 278 -10.87 -20.75 -3.92
C ARG A 278 -10.98 -21.51 -5.23
N ILE A 279 -9.85 -21.93 -5.80
CA ILE A 279 -9.87 -22.83 -6.96
C ILE A 279 -10.33 -24.20 -6.51
N GLU A 280 -11.45 -24.67 -7.03
CA GLU A 280 -11.98 -26.01 -6.77
C GLU A 280 -11.30 -27.03 -7.68
N ARG A 281 -11.32 -26.75 -8.98
CA ARG A 281 -10.85 -27.67 -10.02
C ARG A 281 -10.30 -26.90 -11.21
N THR A 282 -9.25 -27.44 -11.81
CA THR A 282 -8.60 -26.88 -13.00
C THR A 282 -8.76 -27.80 -14.20
N TYR A 283 -8.86 -27.21 -15.39
CA TYR A 283 -9.01 -27.95 -16.64
C TYR A 283 -7.81 -27.63 -17.55
N PRO A 284 -6.73 -28.44 -17.49
CA PRO A 284 -5.60 -28.29 -18.41
C PRO A 284 -5.99 -28.76 -19.81
N GLU A 285 -5.56 -28.03 -20.83
CA GLU A 285 -5.73 -28.40 -22.23
C GLU A 285 -4.55 -29.26 -22.73
N ALA A 286 -4.54 -29.64 -24.02
CA ALA A 286 -3.52 -30.50 -24.61
C ALA A 286 -2.09 -29.92 -24.51
N ASP A 287 -1.97 -28.59 -24.41
CA ASP A 287 -0.71 -27.86 -24.19
C ASP A 287 -0.30 -27.78 -22.71
N GLY A 288 -1.08 -28.39 -21.81
CA GLY A 288 -0.86 -28.37 -20.37
C GLY A 288 -1.22 -27.05 -19.69
N LEU A 289 -1.80 -26.07 -20.40
CA LEU A 289 -2.18 -24.77 -19.84
C LEU A 289 -3.61 -24.79 -19.30
N VAL A 290 -3.81 -24.17 -18.14
CA VAL A 290 -5.15 -24.02 -17.54
C VAL A 290 -5.75 -22.70 -18.01
N ARG A 291 -6.77 -22.77 -18.86
CA ARG A 291 -7.52 -21.58 -19.34
C ARG A 291 -8.83 -21.35 -18.57
N VAL A 292 -9.35 -22.40 -17.94
CA VAL A 292 -10.62 -22.40 -17.20
C VAL A 292 -10.46 -23.16 -15.89
N ALA A 293 -11.10 -22.64 -14.84
CA ALA A 293 -11.20 -23.30 -13.54
C ALA A 293 -12.59 -23.14 -12.94
N ASP A 294 -12.99 -24.13 -12.15
CA ASP A 294 -14.14 -24.00 -11.26
C ASP A 294 -13.66 -23.33 -9.97
N ILE A 295 -14.38 -22.29 -9.56
CA ILE A 295 -14.11 -21.50 -8.37
C ILE A 295 -15.21 -21.69 -7.35
N ARG A 296 -14.84 -21.85 -6.09
CA ARG A 296 -15.76 -21.91 -4.95
C ARG A 296 -15.95 -20.51 -4.39
N THR A 297 -17.21 -20.11 -4.27
CA THR A 297 -17.66 -18.86 -3.64
C THR A 297 -18.66 -19.19 -2.52
N PRO A 298 -18.99 -18.24 -1.64
CA PRO A 298 -20.07 -18.43 -0.66
C PRO A 298 -21.44 -18.75 -1.28
N LYS A 299 -21.64 -18.39 -2.56
CA LYS A 299 -22.89 -18.64 -3.31
C LYS A 299 -22.89 -19.98 -4.06
N GLY A 300 -21.81 -20.76 -3.99
CA GLY A 300 -21.64 -22.01 -4.73
C GLY A 300 -20.43 -22.00 -5.67
N ILE A 301 -20.36 -23.04 -6.51
CA ILE A 301 -19.27 -23.27 -7.44
C ILE A 301 -19.62 -22.70 -8.82
N PHE A 302 -18.73 -21.92 -9.39
CA PHE A 302 -18.91 -21.31 -10.71
C PHE A 302 -17.70 -21.56 -11.60
N ARG A 303 -17.91 -21.78 -12.90
CA ARG A 303 -16.84 -21.88 -13.88
C ARG A 303 -16.40 -20.49 -14.35
N ARG A 304 -15.09 -20.21 -14.33
CA ARG A 304 -14.52 -18.93 -14.80
C ARG A 304 -13.24 -19.13 -15.61
N SER A 305 -13.02 -18.21 -16.54
CA SER A 305 -11.74 -18.11 -17.25
C SER A 305 -10.65 -17.60 -16.32
N VAL A 306 -9.43 -18.11 -16.48
CA VAL A 306 -8.24 -17.66 -15.72
C VAL A 306 -7.94 -16.18 -15.91
N ASN A 307 -8.35 -15.58 -17.04
CA ASN A 307 -8.23 -14.13 -17.28
C ASN A 307 -9.08 -13.28 -16.32
N ARG A 308 -10.00 -13.88 -15.57
CA ARG A 308 -10.77 -13.23 -14.50
C ARG A 308 -10.22 -13.51 -13.10
N ILE A 309 -9.19 -14.35 -13.00
CA ILE A 309 -8.61 -14.81 -11.75
C ILE A 309 -7.25 -14.13 -11.56
N CYS A 310 -6.98 -13.64 -10.36
CA CYS A 310 -5.75 -12.95 -9.99
C CYS A 310 -5.13 -13.66 -8.78
N PRO A 311 -3.99 -14.34 -8.92
CA PRO A 311 -3.27 -14.94 -7.79
C PRO A 311 -2.87 -13.89 -6.75
N LEU A 312 -2.80 -14.29 -5.47
CA LEU A 312 -2.33 -13.42 -4.41
C LEU A 312 -0.82 -13.14 -4.54
N PRO A 313 -0.35 -11.94 -4.13
CA PRO A 313 1.01 -11.50 -4.43
C PRO A 313 2.13 -12.32 -3.76
N PHE A 314 1.83 -13.03 -2.67
CA PHE A 314 2.80 -13.81 -1.88
C PHE A 314 2.47 -15.32 -1.78
N GLU A 315 1.65 -15.86 -2.69
CA GLU A 315 1.53 -17.32 -2.84
C GLU A 315 2.70 -17.86 -3.70
N GLU A 316 3.90 -17.86 -3.14
CA GLU A 316 5.00 -18.72 -3.58
C GLU A 316 5.47 -19.53 -2.37
N GLY A 317 5.65 -20.83 -2.57
CA GLY A 317 5.77 -21.82 -1.52
C GLY A 317 6.83 -21.47 -0.46
N VAL A 318 6.46 -21.73 0.79
CA VAL A 318 7.38 -22.12 1.85
C VAL A 318 8.38 -23.13 1.26
N GLY A 319 9.65 -22.74 1.09
CA GLY A 319 10.74 -23.65 0.74
C GLY A 319 11.43 -23.43 -0.61
N GLN A 320 12.24 -22.37 -0.72
CA GLN A 320 13.61 -22.53 -1.23
C GLN A 320 14.55 -21.81 -0.26
N LEU A 321 14.75 -22.42 0.91
CA LEU A 321 16.07 -22.35 1.52
C LEU A 321 17.02 -22.93 0.47
N SER A 322 17.87 -22.09 -0.11
CA SER A 322 19.01 -22.58 -0.85
C SER A 322 19.85 -23.40 0.14
N ASN A 323 19.69 -24.72 0.10
CA ASN A 323 20.65 -25.65 0.66
C ASN A 323 21.97 -25.45 -0.12
N GLY A 324 22.73 -24.44 0.30
CA GLY A 324 24.13 -24.29 -0.04
C GLY A 324 24.95 -25.32 0.74
N GLY A 325 24.64 -26.60 0.54
CA GLY A 325 25.59 -27.68 0.82
C GLY A 325 26.74 -27.51 -0.17
N ARG A 326 27.86 -26.99 0.31
CA ARG A 326 29.11 -27.12 -0.42
C ARG A 326 29.62 -28.52 -0.14
N ASP A 327 29.42 -29.41 -1.10
CA ASP A 327 30.32 -30.53 -1.30
C ASP A 327 31.71 -29.94 -1.58
N VAL A 328 32.65 -30.25 -0.70
CA VAL A 328 34.08 -30.00 -0.90
C VAL A 328 34.66 -31.33 -1.39
N PRO A 329 35.11 -31.43 -2.65
CA PRO A 329 35.96 -32.55 -3.05
C PRO A 329 37.36 -32.30 -2.49
N SER A 330 37.86 -33.35 -1.84
CA SER A 330 39.23 -33.55 -1.32
C SER A 330 40.34 -33.19 -2.28
#